data_AF-A0A267FIF2-F1
#
_entry.id   AF-A0A267FIF2-F1
#
_cell.length_a   1.000
_cell.length_b   1.000
_cell.length_c   1.000
_cell.angle_alpha   90.00
_cell.angle_beta   90.00
_cell.angle_gamma   90.00
#
_symmetry.space_group_name_H-M   'P 1'
#
loop_
_entity.id
_entity.type
_entity.pdbx_description
1 polymer ?
#
loop_
_entity_poly.entity_id
_entity_poly.type
_entity_poly.pdbx_seq_one_letter_code
_entity_poly.pdbx_strand_id
1 'polypeptide(L)'
;MPLFGKKKREITQESPSHQTSPTKSTSQNSNHNHGHGPTSPSKSKNQEYYDPPRPKYNFHCQLAHGSPTGIISGFTNVKELYAKIAECYNIESSDIIFCTLNTHKIEMEHLLGGQIGLDDFLFAHIKGQKKEIEVEKSEDALGLTITDNGAGYAFIKRIKAGSIIDRIDHIQPGDHIEKIDGENFVGKRHFDVAKRLKEIPRGTTFVLRLVSPEKSPYANLNPRSGSRGHPAGGGGGGGGLGSGKKTIRLKAGWRRRRRGRCPGSGGRRGHRGH
;
A
#
# COMPACT_ATOMS: atom_id res chain seq x y z
N MET A 1 2.53 -3.39 -60.78
CA MET A 1 1.28 -3.30 -61.56
C MET A 1 0.09 -3.48 -60.61
N PRO A 2 -0.87 -2.54 -60.54
CA PRO A 2 -2.06 -2.61 -59.67
C PRO A 2 -3.29 -3.13 -60.44
N LEU A 3 -4.25 -3.77 -59.75
CA LEU A 3 -5.57 -4.10 -60.31
C LEU A 3 -6.69 -3.89 -59.27
N PHE A 4 -7.73 -3.21 -59.73
CA PHE A 4 -8.91 -2.68 -59.02
C PHE A 4 -9.99 -3.74 -58.74
N GLY A 5 -10.87 -3.45 -57.76
CA GLY A 5 -12.20 -4.03 -57.64
C GLY A 5 -13.12 -3.24 -56.69
N LYS A 6 -14.06 -2.45 -57.24
CA LYS A 6 -15.09 -1.66 -56.54
C LYS A 6 -16.36 -2.49 -56.27
N LYS A 7 -17.08 -2.23 -55.16
CA LYS A 7 -18.55 -1.94 -55.20
C LYS A 7 -19.10 -1.33 -53.89
N LYS A 8 -20.00 -0.38 -54.09
CA LYS A 8 -20.77 0.49 -53.17
C LYS A 8 -22.20 -0.05 -53.02
N ARG A 9 -22.86 0.13 -51.86
CA ARG A 9 -24.31 0.45 -51.76
C ARG A 9 -24.60 1.30 -50.50
N GLU A 10 -25.36 2.38 -50.72
CA GLU A 10 -26.01 3.30 -49.77
C GLU A 10 -27.25 2.70 -49.13
N ILE A 11 -27.70 3.26 -47.99
CA ILE A 11 -29.08 3.69 -47.71
C ILE A 11 -29.05 4.84 -46.68
N THR A 12 -29.97 5.78 -46.86
CA THR A 12 -30.02 7.17 -46.40
C THR A 12 -31.08 7.39 -45.30
N GLN A 13 -30.89 8.46 -44.50
CA GLN A 13 -31.91 9.36 -43.88
C GLN A 13 -32.83 8.77 -42.80
N GLU A 14 -33.24 9.47 -41.72
CA GLU A 14 -33.56 10.90 -41.57
C GLU A 14 -33.63 11.30 -40.06
N SER A 15 -33.30 12.55 -39.76
CA SER A 15 -33.66 13.31 -38.53
C SER A 15 -34.64 14.43 -38.96
N PRO A 16 -35.49 15.05 -38.11
CA PRO A 16 -34.98 16.14 -37.24
C PRO A 16 -35.79 16.52 -35.96
N SER A 17 -35.06 17.24 -35.09
CA SER A 17 -35.39 18.29 -34.08
C SER A 17 -36.81 18.85 -33.84
N HIS A 18 -37.18 19.10 -32.58
CA HIS A 18 -37.19 20.42 -31.87
C HIS A 18 -38.28 20.58 -30.77
N GLN A 19 -37.82 21.05 -29.59
CA GLN A 19 -38.40 22.01 -28.63
C GLN A 19 -39.93 22.13 -28.44
N THR A 20 -40.40 22.11 -27.18
CA THR A 20 -41.03 23.24 -26.44
C THR A 20 -41.66 22.77 -25.11
N SER A 21 -41.51 23.59 -24.07
CA SER A 21 -42.18 23.54 -22.74
C SER A 21 -43.63 24.11 -22.83
N PRO A 22 -44.35 24.38 -21.72
CA PRO A 22 -44.88 23.53 -20.63
C PRO A 22 -46.42 23.71 -20.45
N THR A 23 -47.14 22.79 -19.79
CA THR A 23 -48.57 23.04 -19.43
C THR A 23 -49.00 22.50 -18.06
N LYS A 24 -49.73 23.36 -17.34
CA LYS A 24 -50.46 23.20 -16.07
C LYS A 24 -51.77 22.41 -16.22
N SER A 25 -52.24 21.76 -15.14
CA SER A 25 -53.54 21.92 -14.42
C SER A 25 -53.97 20.60 -13.73
N THR A 26 -54.12 20.54 -12.40
CA THR A 26 -55.35 20.69 -11.55
C THR A 26 -56.51 19.78 -12.02
N SER A 27 -57.27 18.99 -11.26
CA SER A 27 -57.72 18.87 -9.84
C SER A 27 -58.38 17.45 -9.72
N GLN A 28 -58.63 16.75 -8.60
CA GLN A 28 -59.55 17.05 -7.47
C GLN A 28 -59.59 15.83 -6.49
N ASN A 29 -59.52 16.12 -5.18
CA ASN A 29 -60.36 15.67 -4.02
C ASN A 29 -60.54 14.16 -3.70
N SER A 30 -60.42 13.62 -2.47
CA SER A 30 -61.05 13.95 -1.15
C SER A 30 -60.51 12.95 -0.08
N ASN A 31 -60.68 13.01 1.25
CA ASN A 31 -60.65 14.00 2.34
C ASN A 31 -60.68 13.18 3.69
N HIS A 32 -60.23 13.77 4.81
CA HIS A 32 -60.27 13.33 6.24
C HIS A 32 -59.12 12.39 6.73
N ASN A 33 -58.50 12.56 7.91
CA ASN A 33 -58.99 13.10 9.18
C ASN A 33 -57.87 13.71 10.08
N HIS A 34 -58.31 14.47 11.09
CA HIS A 34 -57.66 15.39 12.05
C HIS A 34 -56.37 15.01 12.79
N GLY A 35 -55.64 16.07 13.22
CA GLY A 35 -54.75 16.02 14.38
C GLY A 35 -53.83 17.25 14.53
N HIS A 36 -54.29 18.30 15.23
CA HIS A 36 -53.48 19.49 15.58
C HIS A 36 -52.37 19.16 16.58
N GLY A 37 -51.14 19.58 16.28
CA GLY A 37 -49.98 19.65 17.19
C GLY A 37 -49.12 20.87 16.81
N PRO A 38 -48.44 21.52 17.78
CA PRO A 38 -48.01 22.91 17.65
C PRO A 38 -46.82 23.10 16.70
N THR A 39 -46.88 24.19 15.96
CA THR A 39 -45.90 24.70 15.01
C THR A 39 -44.57 25.05 15.69
N SER A 40 -43.49 24.36 15.28
CA SER A 40 -42.12 24.83 15.49
C SER A 40 -41.61 25.45 14.18
N PRO A 41 -41.04 26.67 14.16
CA PRO A 41 -40.55 27.26 12.93
C PRO A 41 -39.28 26.55 12.47
N SER A 42 -39.36 25.85 11.35
CA SER A 42 -38.22 25.30 10.63
C SER A 42 -37.37 26.45 10.08
N LYS A 43 -36.33 26.84 10.84
CA LYS A 43 -35.20 27.59 10.28
C LYS A 43 -34.42 26.64 9.38
N SER A 44 -34.75 26.68 8.09
CA SER A 44 -33.92 26.16 7.01
C SER A 44 -32.60 26.95 6.97
N LYS A 45 -31.62 26.51 7.77
CA LYS A 45 -30.23 26.91 7.59
C LYS A 45 -29.61 25.96 6.57
N ASN A 46 -29.38 26.50 5.37
CA ASN A 46 -28.47 25.94 4.38
C ASN A 46 -27.06 25.98 5.01
N GLN A 47 -26.69 24.91 5.73
CA GLN A 47 -25.34 24.76 6.26
C GLN A 47 -24.47 24.22 5.13
N GLU A 48 -23.83 25.13 4.40
CA GLU A 48 -22.61 24.81 3.66
C GLU A 48 -21.63 24.16 4.64
N TYR A 49 -21.34 22.88 4.41
CA TYR A 49 -20.36 22.14 5.18
C TYR A 49 -18.97 22.64 4.79
N TYR A 50 -18.47 23.67 5.47
CA TYR A 50 -17.06 24.05 5.41
C TYR A 50 -16.24 22.88 5.97
N ASP A 51 -15.69 22.02 5.11
CA ASP A 51 -14.66 21.05 5.52
C ASP A 51 -13.42 21.90 5.86
N PRO A 52 -13.01 22.01 7.14
CA PRO A 52 -11.87 22.83 7.51
C PRO A 52 -10.64 22.36 6.75
N PRO A 53 -9.76 23.27 6.27
CA PRO A 53 -8.58 22.90 5.52
C PRO A 53 -7.73 21.96 6.37
N ARG A 54 -7.59 20.71 5.89
CA ARG A 54 -6.78 19.70 6.58
C ARG A 54 -5.34 20.20 6.65
N PRO A 55 -4.62 20.00 7.77
CA PRO A 55 -3.22 20.38 7.85
C PRO A 55 -2.45 19.70 6.71
N LYS A 56 -1.78 20.50 5.88
CA LYS A 56 -0.90 20.00 4.82
C LYS A 56 0.44 19.66 5.46
N TYR A 57 0.76 18.38 5.49
CA TYR A 57 2.05 17.89 5.96
C TYR A 57 2.95 17.64 4.76
N ASN A 58 4.12 18.26 4.78
CA ASN A 58 5.15 18.08 3.76
C ASN A 58 6.19 17.10 4.28
N PHE A 59 6.59 16.16 3.42
CA PHE A 59 7.61 15.17 3.72
C PHE A 59 8.73 15.28 2.69
N HIS A 60 9.97 15.15 3.17
CA HIS A 60 11.12 15.06 2.31
C HIS A 60 11.31 13.61 1.89
N CYS A 61 11.65 13.38 0.63
CA CYS A 61 11.92 12.05 0.12
C CYS A 61 13.10 12.01 -0.85
N GLN A 62 13.73 10.85 -1.00
CA GLN A 62 14.75 10.53 -2.01
C GLN A 62 14.58 9.10 -2.52
N LEU A 63 15.09 8.81 -3.71
CA LEU A 63 15.34 7.43 -4.14
C LEU A 63 16.58 6.92 -3.41
N ALA A 64 16.50 5.71 -2.85
CA ALA A 64 17.54 5.14 -2.00
C ALA A 64 18.87 4.90 -2.73
N HIS A 65 18.84 4.70 -4.05
CA HIS A 65 20.05 4.58 -4.87
C HIS A 65 20.74 5.95 -5.10
N GLY A 66 20.04 7.06 -4.86
CA GLY A 66 20.52 8.42 -5.00
C GLY A 66 19.66 9.27 -5.93
N SER A 67 19.07 10.33 -5.40
CA SER A 67 18.36 11.35 -6.18
C SER A 67 18.45 12.71 -5.45
N PRO A 68 18.13 13.83 -6.14
CA PRO A 68 17.82 15.08 -5.45
C PRO A 68 16.67 14.90 -4.45
N THR A 69 16.60 15.76 -3.43
CA THR A 69 15.50 15.75 -2.45
C THR A 69 14.21 16.27 -3.06
N GLY A 70 13.18 15.44 -3.06
CA GLY A 70 11.81 15.79 -3.40
C GLY A 70 10.98 16.15 -2.17
N ILE A 71 9.92 16.93 -2.37
CA ILE A 71 8.95 17.27 -1.33
C ILE A 71 7.58 16.77 -1.77
N ILE A 72 6.98 15.90 -0.96
CA ILE A 72 5.67 15.30 -1.23
C ILE A 72 4.67 15.63 -0.13
N SER A 73 3.39 15.72 -0.49
CA SER A 73 2.30 15.97 0.46
C SER A 73 0.98 15.40 -0.05
N GLY A 74 -0.05 15.40 0.80
CA GLY A 74 -1.42 15.10 0.39
C GLY A 74 -1.76 13.61 0.21
N PHE A 75 -1.10 12.71 0.94
CA PHE A 75 -1.41 11.27 0.95
C PHE A 75 -2.01 10.84 2.30
N THR A 76 -2.88 9.82 2.26
CA THR A 76 -3.57 9.26 3.45
C THR A 76 -3.26 7.79 3.69
N ASN A 77 -2.71 7.12 2.69
CA ASN A 77 -2.38 5.71 2.69
C ASN A 77 -1.09 5.45 1.90
N VAL A 78 -0.54 4.25 2.04
CA VAL A 78 0.73 3.86 1.40
C VAL A 78 0.65 3.88 -0.13
N LYS A 79 -0.51 3.57 -0.71
CA LYS A 79 -0.70 3.59 -2.16
C LYS A 79 -0.60 5.01 -2.72
N GLU A 80 -1.26 5.97 -2.07
CA GLU A 80 -1.16 7.40 -2.41
C GLU A 80 0.25 7.95 -2.15
N LEU A 81 0.91 7.49 -1.08
CA LEU A 81 2.30 7.84 -0.80
C LEU A 81 3.21 7.43 -1.97
N TYR A 82 3.14 6.18 -2.41
CA TYR A 82 3.93 5.70 -3.55
C TYR A 82 3.57 6.43 -4.84
N ALA A 83 2.29 6.77 -5.07
CA ALA A 83 1.90 7.59 -6.21
C ALA A 83 2.55 8.99 -6.16
N LYS A 84 2.64 9.62 -4.98
CA LYS A 84 3.26 10.93 -4.81
C LYS A 84 4.78 10.90 -4.98
N ILE A 85 5.45 9.86 -4.48
CA ILE A 85 6.89 9.63 -4.73
C ILE A 85 7.13 9.41 -6.22
N ALA A 86 6.31 8.57 -6.85
CA ALA A 86 6.40 8.25 -8.27
C ALA A 86 6.25 9.50 -9.17
N GLU A 87 5.25 10.34 -8.88
CA GLU A 87 5.04 11.64 -9.53
C GLU A 87 6.26 12.56 -9.34
N CYS A 88 6.83 12.61 -8.13
CA CYS A 88 7.98 13.46 -7.82
C CYS A 88 9.25 13.11 -8.61
N TYR A 89 9.45 11.83 -8.94
CA TYR A 89 10.65 11.33 -9.62
C TYR A 89 10.40 10.88 -11.06
N ASN A 90 9.17 11.06 -11.58
CA ASN A 90 8.77 10.61 -12.92
C ASN A 90 9.08 9.11 -13.16
N ILE A 91 8.73 8.27 -12.17
CA ILE A 91 8.82 6.80 -12.24
C ILE A 91 7.43 6.18 -12.08
N GLU A 92 7.30 4.88 -12.28
CA GLU A 92 6.04 4.22 -11.93
C GLU A 92 5.95 3.90 -10.44
N SER A 93 4.75 4.01 -9.85
CA SER A 93 4.51 3.52 -8.48
C SER A 93 4.77 2.01 -8.34
N SER A 94 4.71 1.27 -9.46
CA SER A 94 5.04 -0.14 -9.54
C SER A 94 6.55 -0.41 -9.43
N ASP A 95 7.40 0.60 -9.60
CA ASP A 95 8.84 0.42 -9.45
C ASP A 95 9.29 0.50 -7.99
N ILE A 96 8.48 1.07 -7.10
CA ILE A 96 8.81 1.21 -5.68
C ILE A 96 8.52 -0.11 -4.95
N ILE A 97 9.57 -0.77 -4.43
CA ILE A 97 9.44 -2.00 -3.64
C ILE A 97 8.95 -1.66 -2.23
N PHE A 98 9.68 -0.81 -1.50
CA PHE A 98 9.34 -0.37 -0.15
C PHE A 98 9.99 0.98 0.15
N CYS A 99 9.64 1.58 1.29
CA CYS A 99 10.33 2.74 1.81
C CYS A 99 10.99 2.44 3.16
N THR A 100 12.10 3.12 3.43
CA THR A 100 12.70 3.24 4.76
C THR A 100 12.58 4.68 5.25
N LEU A 101 12.61 4.86 6.56
CA LEU A 101 12.57 6.15 7.24
C LEU A 101 13.99 6.52 7.70
N ASN A 102 14.44 7.73 7.39
CA ASN A 102 15.67 8.35 7.86
C ASN A 102 16.98 7.64 7.45
N THR A 103 16.93 6.64 6.58
CA THR A 103 18.11 5.93 6.06
C THR A 103 17.89 5.49 4.62
N HIS A 104 18.89 5.69 3.75
CA HIS A 104 18.91 5.16 2.39
C HIS A 104 19.37 3.70 2.35
N LYS A 105 19.91 3.18 3.46
CA LYS A 105 20.35 1.80 3.55
C LYS A 105 19.16 0.86 3.65
N ILE A 106 19.37 -0.38 3.22
CA ILE A 106 18.38 -1.46 3.33
C ILE A 106 18.37 -1.96 4.78
N GLU A 107 17.74 -1.19 5.66
CA GLU A 107 17.62 -1.50 7.08
C GLU A 107 16.16 -1.82 7.42
N MET A 108 15.91 -3.11 7.67
CA MET A 108 14.56 -3.64 7.86
C MET A 108 13.87 -3.16 9.14
N GLU A 109 14.63 -2.56 10.05
CA GLU A 109 14.14 -1.93 11.29
C GLU A 109 13.56 -0.55 11.04
N HIS A 110 14.07 0.14 10.02
CA HIS A 110 13.63 1.46 9.59
C HIS A 110 12.58 1.40 8.46
N LEU A 111 11.99 0.22 8.20
CA LEU A 111 10.91 0.10 7.21
C LEU A 111 9.77 1.04 7.55
N LEU A 112 9.22 1.67 6.51
CA LEU A 112 7.99 2.43 6.60
C LEU A 112 6.89 1.57 7.20
N GLY A 113 6.49 1.92 8.41
CA GLY A 113 5.38 1.28 9.12
C GLY A 113 4.04 1.95 8.80
N GLY A 114 3.05 1.67 9.65
CA GLY A 114 1.76 2.36 9.60
C GLY A 114 1.80 3.79 10.13
N GLN A 115 2.95 4.29 10.58
CA GLN A 115 3.14 5.63 11.13
C GLN A 115 4.37 6.29 10.51
N ILE A 116 4.29 7.61 10.31
CA ILE A 116 5.37 8.46 9.79
C ILE A 116 5.44 9.70 10.70
N GLY A 117 6.59 10.00 11.28
CA GLY A 117 6.85 11.25 11.98
C GLY A 117 6.84 12.45 11.04
N LEU A 118 6.36 13.62 11.48
CA LEU A 118 6.27 14.80 10.61
C LEU A 118 7.63 15.28 10.05
N ASP A 119 8.71 14.99 10.77
CA ASP A 119 10.08 15.35 10.39
C ASP A 119 10.85 14.18 9.77
N ASP A 120 10.17 13.04 9.50
CA ASP A 120 10.83 11.88 8.92
C ASP A 120 11.18 12.12 7.46
N PHE A 121 12.37 11.64 7.08
CA PHE A 121 12.85 11.61 5.72
C PHE A 121 12.53 10.24 5.10
N LEU A 122 11.89 10.23 3.93
CA LEU A 122 11.52 9.00 3.24
C LEU A 122 12.57 8.60 2.21
N PHE A 123 12.99 7.34 2.22
CA PHE A 123 13.85 6.78 1.19
C PHE A 123 13.10 5.67 0.45
N ALA A 124 12.84 5.86 -0.83
CA ALA A 124 12.14 4.91 -1.67
C ALA A 124 13.13 3.95 -2.34
N HIS A 125 12.96 2.66 -2.07
CA HIS A 125 13.76 1.59 -2.65
C HIS A 125 13.05 1.06 -3.90
N ILE A 126 13.63 1.28 -5.07
CA ILE A 126 13.04 0.87 -6.34
C ILE A 126 13.61 -0.44 -6.86
N LYS A 127 12.93 -1.06 -7.81
CA LYS A 127 13.35 -2.28 -8.48
C LYS A 127 14.68 -2.08 -9.20
N GLY A 128 15.66 -2.91 -8.88
CA GLY A 128 16.93 -3.01 -9.57
C GLY A 128 17.10 -4.38 -10.22
N GLN A 129 18.17 -5.08 -9.84
CA GLN A 129 18.59 -6.33 -10.47
C GLN A 129 17.59 -7.46 -10.26
N LYS A 130 17.18 -8.11 -11.36
CA LYS A 130 16.40 -9.35 -11.33
C LYS A 130 17.33 -10.56 -11.19
N LYS A 131 16.92 -11.53 -10.39
CA LYS A 131 17.65 -12.76 -10.10
C LYS A 131 16.72 -13.94 -10.26
N GLU A 132 17.23 -15.04 -10.78
CA GLU A 132 16.52 -16.32 -10.84
C GLU A 132 17.41 -17.36 -10.17
N ILE A 133 16.92 -17.97 -9.10
CA ILE A 133 17.71 -18.80 -8.20
C ILE A 133 16.96 -20.10 -7.98
N GLU A 134 17.61 -21.22 -8.29
CA GLU A 134 17.13 -22.54 -7.94
C GLU A 134 17.50 -22.86 -6.48
N VAL A 135 16.52 -23.33 -5.72
CA VAL A 135 16.67 -23.65 -4.29
C VAL A 135 16.23 -25.08 -4.06
N GLU A 136 17.09 -25.89 -3.46
CA GLU A 136 16.74 -27.22 -2.97
C GLU A 136 16.10 -27.13 -1.58
N LYS A 137 14.87 -27.64 -1.43
CA LYS A 137 14.18 -27.65 -0.14
C LYS A 137 14.59 -28.87 0.70
N SER A 138 15.75 -28.78 1.36
CA SER A 138 16.28 -29.88 2.21
C SER A 138 15.56 -30.03 3.56
N GLU A 139 14.88 -28.99 4.04
CA GLU A 139 14.21 -28.89 5.34
C GLU A 139 12.80 -28.29 5.20
N ASP A 140 11.95 -28.49 6.20
CA ASP A 140 10.57 -27.96 6.18
C ASP A 140 10.53 -26.43 6.20
N ALA A 141 11.52 -25.80 6.84
CA ALA A 141 11.63 -24.36 6.98
C ALA A 141 12.81 -23.81 6.17
N LEU A 142 12.53 -22.87 5.27
CA LEU A 142 13.56 -22.20 4.47
C LEU A 142 14.38 -21.16 5.27
N GLY A 143 13.88 -20.74 6.45
CA GLY A 143 14.51 -19.71 7.27
C GLY A 143 14.21 -18.27 6.84
N LEU A 144 13.13 -18.05 6.08
CA LEU A 144 12.71 -16.72 5.63
C LEU A 144 11.64 -16.11 6.52
N THR A 145 11.78 -14.81 6.78
CA THR A 145 10.67 -13.96 7.25
C THR A 145 10.29 -13.01 6.13
N ILE A 146 9.03 -13.09 5.68
CA ILE A 146 8.51 -12.29 4.55
C ILE A 146 7.57 -11.23 5.11
N THR A 147 7.64 -10.03 4.54
CA THR A 147 6.71 -8.95 4.81
C THR A 147 6.20 -8.36 3.50
N ASP A 148 5.23 -7.45 3.55
CA ASP A 148 4.77 -6.74 2.36
C ASP A 148 4.66 -5.23 2.59
N ASN A 149 4.70 -4.50 1.49
CA ASN A 149 4.64 -3.04 1.46
C ASN A 149 3.20 -2.49 1.51
N GLY A 150 2.19 -3.35 1.73
CA GLY A 150 0.78 -2.97 1.69
C GLY A 150 0.25 -2.55 0.31
N ALA A 151 1.07 -2.60 -0.75
CA ALA A 151 0.74 -2.21 -2.11
C ALA A 151 0.95 -3.36 -3.13
N GLY A 152 1.13 -4.60 -2.66
CA GLY A 152 1.20 -5.79 -3.51
C GLY A 152 2.60 -6.34 -3.75
N TYR A 153 3.63 -5.83 -3.06
CA TYR A 153 4.97 -6.41 -3.09
C TYR A 153 5.34 -7.05 -1.76
N ALA A 154 5.58 -8.35 -1.81
CA ALA A 154 6.16 -9.12 -0.73
C ALA A 154 7.67 -9.20 -0.90
N PHE A 155 8.42 -8.99 0.17
CA PHE A 155 9.87 -8.99 0.16
C PHE A 155 10.44 -9.64 1.42
N ILE A 156 11.71 -10.04 1.33
CA ILE A 156 12.41 -10.71 2.41
C ILE A 156 12.76 -9.69 3.49
N LYS A 157 12.22 -9.86 4.70
CA LYS A 157 12.52 -9.00 5.85
C LYS A 157 13.70 -9.51 6.66
N ARG A 158 13.79 -10.82 6.86
CA ARG A 158 14.87 -11.46 7.62
C ARG A 158 15.21 -12.82 7.03
N ILE A 159 16.48 -13.18 7.13
CA ILE A 159 17.01 -14.50 6.83
C ILE A 159 17.57 -15.05 8.15
N LYS A 160 17.20 -16.28 8.50
CA LYS A 160 17.67 -16.95 9.71
C LYS A 160 19.08 -17.49 9.46
N ALA A 161 20.03 -17.16 10.34
CA ALA A 161 21.39 -17.68 10.28
C ALA A 161 21.40 -19.23 10.28
N GLY A 162 22.24 -19.82 9.43
CA GLY A 162 22.38 -21.26 9.25
C GLY A 162 21.20 -21.94 8.54
N SER A 163 20.27 -21.18 7.97
CA SER A 163 19.16 -21.74 7.19
C SER A 163 19.54 -22.08 5.75
N ILE A 164 18.67 -22.78 5.02
CA ILE A 164 18.85 -23.08 3.59
C ILE A 164 19.15 -21.81 2.81
N ILE A 165 18.38 -20.75 3.04
CA ILE A 165 18.50 -19.50 2.29
C ILE A 165 19.73 -18.69 2.72
N ASP A 166 20.14 -18.78 4.00
CA ASP A 166 21.34 -18.12 4.50
C ASP A 166 22.63 -18.63 3.82
N ARG A 167 22.63 -19.89 3.38
CA ARG A 167 23.74 -20.49 2.62
C ARG A 167 23.81 -20.02 1.17
N ILE A 168 22.84 -19.23 0.70
CA ILE A 168 22.77 -18.72 -0.68
C ILE A 168 23.09 -17.22 -0.68
N ASP A 169 24.35 -16.88 -1.00
CA ASP A 169 24.89 -15.51 -0.93
C ASP A 169 24.12 -14.47 -1.77
N HIS A 170 23.40 -14.93 -2.78
CA HIS A 170 22.69 -14.06 -3.71
C HIS A 170 21.31 -13.62 -3.20
N ILE A 171 20.78 -14.22 -2.14
CA ILE A 171 19.48 -13.86 -1.55
C ILE A 171 19.71 -12.94 -0.35
N GLN A 172 19.16 -11.73 -0.40
CA GLN A 172 19.40 -10.71 0.63
C GLN A 172 18.09 -10.15 1.19
N PRO A 173 18.08 -9.66 2.44
CA PRO A 173 16.97 -8.86 2.95
C PRO A 173 16.71 -7.67 2.02
N GLY A 174 15.42 -7.41 1.74
CA GLY A 174 14.96 -6.42 0.79
C GLY A 174 14.59 -6.97 -0.58
N ASP A 175 15.04 -8.19 -0.93
CA ASP A 175 14.69 -8.80 -2.20
C ASP A 175 13.17 -9.04 -2.30
N HIS A 176 12.56 -8.49 -3.35
CA HIS A 176 11.15 -8.70 -3.69
C HIS A 176 10.96 -10.07 -4.34
N ILE A 177 9.98 -10.83 -3.87
CA ILE A 177 9.63 -12.13 -4.45
C ILE A 177 8.62 -11.91 -5.57
N GLU A 178 9.08 -11.97 -6.82
CA GLU A 178 8.25 -11.76 -8.01
C GLU A 178 7.53 -13.06 -8.41
N LYS A 179 8.27 -14.20 -8.45
CA LYS A 179 7.71 -15.51 -8.84
C LYS A 179 8.28 -16.67 -8.03
N ILE A 180 7.47 -17.72 -7.91
CA ILE A 180 7.85 -19.04 -7.37
C ILE A 180 7.42 -20.10 -8.39
N ASP A 181 8.35 -20.89 -8.93
CA ASP A 181 8.09 -21.89 -9.98
C ASP A 181 7.33 -21.32 -11.19
N GLY A 182 7.66 -20.09 -11.60
CA GLY A 182 6.99 -19.39 -12.69
C GLY A 182 5.64 -18.77 -12.35
N GLU A 183 5.02 -19.11 -11.22
CA GLU A 183 3.78 -18.48 -10.74
C GLU A 183 4.06 -17.05 -10.23
N ASN A 184 3.28 -16.08 -10.71
CA ASN A 184 3.43 -14.68 -10.31
C ASN A 184 2.84 -14.40 -8.92
N PHE A 185 3.59 -13.67 -8.08
CA PHE A 185 3.20 -13.25 -6.74
C PHE A 185 3.06 -11.74 -6.58
N VAL A 186 3.26 -10.96 -7.64
CA VAL A 186 2.90 -9.53 -7.66
C VAL A 186 1.41 -9.34 -7.37
N GLY A 187 1.09 -8.45 -6.44
CA GLY A 187 -0.27 -8.16 -5.99
C GLY A 187 -0.76 -9.05 -4.85
N LYS A 188 -0.08 -10.17 -4.58
CA LYS A 188 -0.42 -11.06 -3.45
C LYS A 188 0.18 -10.55 -2.14
N ARG A 189 -0.35 -11.03 -1.02
CA ARG A 189 0.10 -10.64 0.32
C ARG A 189 1.26 -11.53 0.77
N HIS A 190 2.03 -11.06 1.76
CA HIS A 190 3.15 -11.84 2.30
C HIS A 190 2.74 -13.24 2.81
N PHE A 191 1.49 -13.41 3.28
CA PHE A 191 0.98 -14.70 3.74
C PHE A 191 0.74 -15.70 2.60
N ASP A 192 0.35 -15.23 1.41
CA ASP A 192 0.16 -16.10 0.24
C ASP A 192 1.50 -16.65 -0.24
N VAL A 193 2.52 -15.79 -0.26
CA VAL A 193 3.90 -16.17 -0.59
C VAL A 193 4.44 -17.18 0.43
N ALA A 194 4.28 -16.90 1.72
CA ALA A 194 4.72 -17.80 2.78
C ALA A 194 4.01 -19.16 2.73
N LYS A 195 2.71 -19.16 2.42
CA LYS A 195 1.93 -20.38 2.21
C LYS A 195 2.48 -21.20 1.05
N ARG A 196 2.69 -20.58 -0.11
CA ARG A 196 3.25 -21.27 -1.29
C ARG A 196 4.61 -21.90 -1.00
N LEU A 197 5.51 -21.18 -0.34
CA LEU A 197 6.83 -21.70 0.02
C LEU A 197 6.76 -22.88 1.00
N LYS A 198 5.75 -22.86 1.89
CA LYS A 198 5.50 -23.97 2.82
C LYS A 198 4.98 -25.22 2.11
N GLU A 199 4.13 -25.06 1.08
CA GLU A 199 3.52 -26.15 0.31
C GLU A 199 4.49 -26.89 -0.62
N ILE A 200 5.64 -26.30 -0.95
CA ILE A 200 6.68 -26.98 -1.73
C ILE A 200 7.12 -28.25 -0.99
N PRO A 201 7.12 -29.44 -1.62
CA PRO A 201 7.56 -30.66 -0.95
C PRO A 201 9.03 -30.59 -0.51
N ARG A 202 9.36 -31.29 0.57
CA ARG A 202 10.75 -31.48 0.97
C ARG A 202 11.44 -32.43 -0.03
N GLY A 203 12.68 -32.12 -0.38
CA GLY A 203 13.47 -32.89 -1.34
C GLY A 203 13.26 -32.50 -2.81
N THR A 204 12.42 -31.50 -3.10
CA THR A 204 12.30 -30.94 -4.45
C THR A 204 13.10 -29.65 -4.58
N THR A 205 13.56 -29.34 -5.79
CA THR A 205 14.03 -28.01 -6.14
C THR A 205 12.88 -27.14 -6.60
N PHE A 206 13.00 -25.83 -6.37
CA PHE A 206 12.04 -24.83 -6.84
C PHE A 206 12.79 -23.57 -7.27
N VAL A 207 12.18 -22.78 -8.14
CA VAL A 207 12.82 -21.59 -8.70
C VAL A 207 12.21 -20.32 -8.09
N LEU A 208 13.06 -19.49 -7.49
CA LEU A 208 12.72 -18.16 -7.03
C LEU A 208 13.15 -17.11 -8.03
N ARG A 209 12.19 -16.31 -8.49
CA ARG A 209 12.50 -15.07 -9.21
C ARG A 209 12.39 -13.89 -8.26
N LEU A 210 13.53 -13.27 -7.99
CA LEU A 210 13.68 -12.16 -7.05
C LEU A 210 14.03 -10.86 -7.79
N VAL A 211 13.65 -9.73 -7.22
CA VAL A 211 14.08 -8.41 -7.67
C VAL A 211 14.72 -7.69 -6.49
N SER A 212 16.02 -7.44 -6.57
CA SER A 212 16.74 -6.69 -5.56
C SER A 212 16.41 -5.22 -5.66
N PRO A 213 16.34 -4.50 -4.51
CA PRO A 213 16.37 -3.06 -4.51
C PRO A 213 17.60 -2.53 -5.24
N GLU A 214 17.43 -1.47 -6.00
CA GLU A 214 18.56 -0.79 -6.61
C GLU A 214 19.49 -0.24 -5.53
N LYS A 215 20.76 -0.61 -5.63
CA LYS A 215 21.78 -0.19 -4.67
C LYS A 215 22.44 1.08 -5.18
N SER A 216 22.71 2.01 -4.27
CA SER A 216 23.50 3.17 -4.63
C SER A 216 24.90 2.74 -5.06
N PRO A 217 25.46 3.29 -6.16
CA PRO A 217 26.86 3.05 -6.52
C PRO A 217 27.84 3.52 -5.42
N TYR A 218 27.37 4.40 -4.52
CA TYR A 218 28.14 4.90 -3.38
C TYR A 218 27.91 4.13 -2.08
N ALA A 219 27.05 3.11 -2.06
CA ALA A 219 26.70 2.40 -0.82
C ALA A 219 27.90 1.75 -0.11
N ASN A 220 28.95 1.40 -0.85
CA ASN A 220 30.20 0.82 -0.32
C ASN A 220 31.35 1.82 -0.26
N LEU A 221 31.15 3.05 -0.75
CA LEU A 221 32.11 4.13 -0.58
C LEU A 221 31.90 4.70 0.83
N ASN A 222 32.49 4.04 1.82
CA ASN A 222 32.69 4.65 3.12
C ASN A 222 33.33 6.02 2.90
N PRO A 223 32.75 7.14 3.37
CA PRO A 223 33.52 8.37 3.47
C PRO A 223 34.67 8.04 4.41
N ARG A 224 35.89 7.92 3.86
CA ARG A 224 37.10 7.89 4.67
C ARG A 224 37.01 9.15 5.52
N SER A 225 36.81 8.96 6.82
CA SER A 225 36.71 10.04 7.79
C SER A 225 37.99 10.87 7.72
N GLY A 226 37.94 11.94 6.95
CA GLY A 226 38.83 13.06 7.12
C GLY A 226 38.57 13.62 8.51
N SER A 227 39.51 13.41 9.41
CA SER A 227 39.54 14.01 10.74
C SER A 227 39.20 15.51 10.66
N ARG A 228 38.10 15.91 11.31
CA ARG A 228 37.96 17.13 12.11
C ARG A 228 36.52 17.32 12.57
N GLY A 229 36.31 17.29 13.89
CA GLY A 229 35.25 18.07 14.53
C GLY A 229 34.18 17.29 15.29
N HIS A 230 34.38 17.22 16.61
CA HIS A 230 33.39 17.07 17.70
C HIS A 230 32.84 15.68 18.06
N PRO A 231 33.30 15.11 19.19
CA PRO A 231 32.58 14.05 19.89
C PRO A 231 31.54 14.68 20.83
N ALA A 232 30.27 14.33 20.62
CA ALA A 232 29.27 14.29 21.68
C ALA A 232 28.70 12.87 21.57
N GLY A 233 29.08 11.93 22.42
CA GLY A 233 28.84 11.92 23.85
C GLY A 233 28.07 10.62 24.09
N GLY A 234 28.77 9.59 24.53
CA GLY A 234 28.21 8.26 24.71
C GLY A 234 27.39 8.12 26.00
N GLY A 235 26.53 7.09 26.02
CA GLY A 235 26.17 6.36 27.22
C GLY A 235 24.68 6.33 27.56
N GLY A 236 24.17 5.11 27.74
CA GLY A 236 23.08 4.84 28.68
C GLY A 236 21.80 4.28 28.07
N GLY A 237 21.61 2.96 28.20
CA GLY A 237 20.33 2.31 27.97
C GLY A 237 19.30 2.63 29.07
N GLY A 238 18.03 2.40 28.75
CA GLY A 238 16.96 2.29 29.74
C GLY A 238 15.67 3.01 29.33
N GLY A 239 14.58 2.25 29.26
CA GLY A 239 13.24 2.75 29.55
C GLY A 239 12.48 3.37 28.39
N GLY A 240 11.51 2.60 27.87
CA GLY A 240 10.51 3.12 26.96
C GLY A 240 9.77 4.31 27.57
N LEU A 241 9.89 5.46 26.91
CA LEU A 241 8.98 6.58 27.02
C LEU A 241 8.81 7.11 25.60
N GLY A 242 7.57 7.09 25.11
CA GLY A 242 7.26 7.53 23.75
C GLY A 242 7.77 8.95 23.55
N SER A 243 8.75 9.12 22.66
CA SER A 243 9.18 10.43 22.18
C SER A 243 7.90 11.11 21.67
N GLY A 244 7.47 12.22 22.28
CA GLY A 244 6.22 12.94 21.96
C GLY A 244 6.18 13.57 20.57
N LYS A 245 6.91 12.99 19.60
CA LYS A 245 6.96 13.37 18.20
C LYS A 245 5.59 13.16 17.57
N LYS A 246 5.12 14.19 16.87
CA LYS A 246 3.89 14.14 16.09
C LYS A 246 4.08 13.17 14.91
N THR A 247 3.11 12.28 14.70
CA THR A 247 3.14 11.29 13.61
C THR A 247 1.83 11.30 12.83
N ILE A 248 1.89 11.10 11.51
CA ILE A 248 0.76 10.71 10.69
C ILE A 248 0.63 9.19 10.72
N ARG A 249 -0.59 8.69 10.91
CA ARG A 249 -0.91 7.27 10.76
C ARG A 249 -1.47 6.99 9.36
N LEU A 250 -0.75 6.19 8.58
CA LEU A 250 -1.21 5.70 7.29
C LEU A 250 -2.32 4.67 7.50
N LYS A 251 -3.46 4.86 6.85
CA LYS A 251 -4.54 3.88 6.89
C LYS A 251 -4.20 2.74 5.92
N ALA A 252 -4.13 1.51 6.43
CA ALA A 252 -4.25 0.33 5.57
C ALA A 252 -5.67 0.34 4.98
N GLY A 253 -5.82 0.05 3.69
CA GLY A 253 -7.10 -0.03 2.97
C GLY A 253 -8.00 -1.19 3.41
N TRP A 254 -8.12 -1.44 4.71
CA TRP A 254 -9.08 -2.38 5.26
C TRP A 254 -10.46 -1.75 5.27
N ARG A 255 -11.21 -2.01 4.21
CA ARG A 255 -12.65 -2.13 4.34
C ARG A 255 -12.92 -3.37 5.18
N ARG A 256 -12.92 -3.22 6.51
CA ARG A 256 -13.60 -4.20 7.38
C ARG A 256 -15.04 -4.24 6.90
N ARG A 257 -15.41 -5.28 6.14
CA ARG A 257 -16.80 -5.72 6.10
C ARG A 257 -17.19 -5.88 7.57
N ARG A 258 -18.01 -4.97 8.08
CA ARG A 258 -18.67 -5.15 9.37
C ARG A 258 -19.29 -6.54 9.28
N ARG A 259 -18.77 -7.50 10.07
CA ARG A 259 -19.51 -8.73 10.34
C ARG A 259 -20.84 -8.23 10.91
N GLY A 260 -21.91 -8.44 10.15
CA GLY A 260 -23.26 -8.23 10.65
C GLY A 260 -23.36 -8.97 11.98
N ARG A 261 -23.91 -8.29 12.98
CA ARG A 261 -24.38 -8.94 14.20
C ARG A 261 -25.25 -10.12 13.79
N CYS A 262 -24.81 -11.34 14.09
CA CYS A 262 -25.74 -12.47 14.15
C CYS A 262 -26.75 -12.15 15.27
N PRO A 263 -28.07 -12.20 15.02
CA PRO A 263 -29.05 -12.12 16.08
C PRO A 263 -28.92 -13.36 16.97
N GLY A 264 -28.81 -13.14 18.27
CA GLY A 264 -28.66 -14.20 19.26
C GLY A 264 -29.87 -15.15 19.25
N SER A 265 -29.59 -16.43 19.03
CA SER A 265 -30.50 -17.53 19.30
C SER A 265 -30.64 -17.67 20.82
N GLY A 266 -31.85 -17.38 21.33
CA GLY A 266 -32.23 -17.60 22.72
C GLY A 266 -32.15 -19.08 23.09
N GLY A 267 -31.24 -19.41 24.00
CA GLY A 267 -31.12 -20.72 24.63
C GLY A 267 -31.73 -20.70 26.02
N ARG A 268 -32.77 -21.53 26.20
CA ARG A 268 -33.63 -21.70 27.37
C ARG A 268 -32.85 -21.95 28.68
N ARG A 269 -33.22 -21.25 29.75
CA ARG A 269 -32.91 -21.66 31.13
C ARG A 269 -33.82 -22.83 31.52
N GLY A 270 -33.25 -24.01 31.67
CA GLY A 270 -33.88 -25.16 32.32
C GLY A 270 -33.62 -25.12 33.83
N HIS A 271 -34.69 -24.98 34.61
CA HIS A 271 -34.73 -25.23 36.05
C HIS A 271 -34.80 -26.75 36.29
N ARG A 272 -33.95 -27.27 37.18
CA ARG A 272 -34.02 -28.52 38.00
C ARG A 272 -32.62 -28.65 38.62
N GLY A 273 -32.39 -28.74 39.93
CA GLY A 273 -33.17 -29.33 41.01
C GLY A 273 -32.29 -30.43 41.63
N HIS A 274 -32.09 -30.34 42.94
CA HIS A 274 -31.26 -31.13 43.88
C HIS A 274 -29.90 -30.54 44.23
#